data_AF-A0AAV2KJ21-F1
#
_entry.id   AF-A0AAV2KJ21-F1
#
_cell.length_a   1.000
_cell.length_b   1.000
_cell.length_c   1.000
_cell.angle_alpha   90.00
_cell.angle_beta   90.00
_cell.angle_gamma   90.00
#
_symmetry.space_group_name_H-M   'P 1'
#
loop_
_entity.id
_entity.type
_entity.pdbx_description
1 polymer ?
#
loop_
_entity_poly.entity_id
_entity_poly.type
_entity_poly.pdbx_seq_one_letter_code
_entity_poly.pdbx_strand_id
1 'polypeptide(L)'
;MPISIEIKEENQQLIQKVSDLVKLYDRESITVWASLSSSIIKKCLETNNTLPFSFSMKRGVVLLLLFYSGLLPFVPIHESLLQFYLPRVMNRTFIPDQRILRNRLVVCLLEIVTMRKSLFKHLADRGIQVHLFVCNTDEDITAALELGATGVMTDYPSLLSNYFYKDHPQKGAGRS
;
A
#
# COMPACT_ATOMS: atom_id res chain seq x y z
N MET A 1 -4.37 9.33 14.42
CA MET A 1 -3.87 8.11 13.75
C MET A 1 -4.43 8.09 12.34
N PRO A 2 -3.58 7.97 11.30
CA PRO A 2 -4.03 7.85 9.91
C PRO A 2 -4.89 6.60 9.68
N ILE A 3 -5.77 6.65 8.70
CA ILE A 3 -6.72 5.58 8.37
C ILE A 3 -6.67 5.27 6.88
N SER A 4 -6.62 3.98 6.53
CA SER A 4 -6.82 3.52 5.16
C SER A 4 -8.17 2.82 5.05
N ILE A 5 -9.09 3.35 4.24
CA ILE A 5 -10.43 2.78 4.05
C ILE A 5 -10.49 2.09 2.69
N GLU A 6 -10.53 0.76 2.70
CA GLU A 6 -10.66 -0.05 1.49
C GLU A 6 -12.14 -0.27 1.13
N ILE A 7 -12.57 0.27 -0.01
CA ILE A 7 -13.90 0.04 -0.58
C ILE A 7 -13.83 -1.13 -1.57
N LYS A 8 -14.45 -2.25 -1.20
CA LYS A 8 -14.44 -3.51 -1.97
C LYS A 8 -15.63 -3.65 -2.92
N GLU A 9 -16.70 -2.92 -2.67
CA GLU A 9 -17.95 -3.01 -3.42
C GLU A 9 -18.34 -1.68 -4.03
N GLU A 10 -18.89 -1.73 -5.25
CA GLU A 10 -19.31 -0.54 -5.97
C GLU A 10 -20.71 -0.09 -5.50
N ASN A 11 -20.77 0.47 -4.29
CA ASN A 11 -22.01 0.94 -3.66
C ASN A 11 -21.95 2.45 -3.36
N GLN A 12 -22.74 3.24 -4.08
CA GLN A 12 -22.74 4.70 -3.94
C GLN A 12 -23.19 5.16 -2.54
N GLN A 13 -24.17 4.49 -1.94
CA GLN A 13 -24.66 4.84 -0.60
C GLN A 13 -23.58 4.60 0.46
N LEU A 14 -22.81 3.52 0.31
CA LEU A 14 -21.67 3.24 1.19
C LEU A 14 -20.60 4.31 1.06
N ILE A 15 -20.18 4.64 -0.17
CA ILE A 15 -19.16 5.67 -0.43
C ILE A 15 -19.59 7.02 0.16
N GLN A 16 -20.86 7.41 -0.04
CA GLN A 16 -21.40 8.64 0.52
C GLN A 16 -21.36 8.63 2.06
N LYS A 17 -21.86 7.58 2.70
CA LYS A 17 -21.86 7.48 4.17
C LYS A 17 -20.44 7.53 4.75
N VAL A 18 -19.48 6.89 4.10
CA VAL A 18 -18.08 6.96 4.53
C VAL A 18 -17.55 8.38 4.38
N SER A 19 -17.80 9.05 3.27
CA SER A 19 -17.43 10.46 3.06
C SER A 19 -18.02 11.38 4.13
N ASP A 20 -19.31 11.21 4.43
CA ASP A 20 -20.01 12.01 5.44
C ASP A 20 -19.39 11.82 6.83
N LEU A 21 -19.02 10.59 7.19
CA LEU A 21 -18.33 10.30 8.44
C LEU A 21 -16.93 10.94 8.49
N VAL A 22 -16.15 10.86 7.41
CA VAL A 22 -14.81 11.46 7.37
C VAL A 22 -14.89 12.98 7.53
N LYS A 23 -15.88 13.63 6.90
CA LYS A 23 -16.14 15.07 7.04
C LYS A 23 -16.63 15.42 8.45
N LEU A 24 -17.57 14.65 8.99
CA LEU A 24 -18.14 14.88 10.32
C LEU A 24 -17.07 14.87 11.42
N TYR A 25 -16.05 14.01 11.29
CA TYR A 25 -14.97 13.87 12.25
C TYR A 25 -13.69 14.64 11.87
N ASP A 26 -13.73 15.48 10.83
CA ASP A 26 -12.60 16.28 10.34
C ASP A 26 -11.33 15.44 10.09
N ARG A 27 -11.47 14.33 9.35
CA ARG A 27 -10.38 13.37 9.10
C ARG A 27 -9.91 13.30 7.65
N GLU A 28 -10.28 14.26 6.82
CA GLU A 28 -9.96 14.26 5.38
C GLU A 28 -8.44 14.23 5.13
N SER A 29 -7.66 14.94 5.96
CA SER A 29 -6.19 15.03 5.83
C SER A 29 -5.43 13.76 6.22
N ILE A 30 -6.08 12.84 6.94
CA ILE A 30 -5.46 11.63 7.51
C ILE A 30 -6.15 10.34 7.06
N THR A 31 -7.07 10.42 6.10
CA THR A 31 -7.83 9.28 5.59
C THR A 31 -7.55 9.08 4.11
N VAL A 32 -7.19 7.85 3.71
CA VAL A 32 -6.98 7.50 2.30
C VAL A 32 -8.14 6.65 1.78
N TRP A 33 -8.58 6.93 0.57
CA TRP A 33 -9.41 6.00 -0.20
C TRP A 33 -8.55 4.88 -0.77
N ALA A 34 -8.94 3.63 -0.55
CA ALA A 34 -8.29 2.47 -1.16
C ALA A 34 -9.29 1.60 -1.92
N SER A 35 -8.91 1.12 -3.10
CA SER A 35 -9.63 0.09 -3.84
C SER A 35 -8.80 -0.43 -5.00
N LEU A 36 -8.89 -1.73 -5.27
CA LEU A 36 -8.30 -2.34 -6.46
C LEU A 36 -9.06 -2.01 -7.75
N SER A 37 -10.32 -1.57 -7.65
CA SER A 37 -11.15 -1.22 -8.81
C SER A 37 -11.04 0.25 -9.18
N SER A 38 -10.69 0.53 -10.43
CA SER A 38 -10.64 1.89 -10.95
C SER A 38 -12.03 2.56 -11.03
N SER A 39 -13.12 1.80 -11.19
CA SER A 39 -14.48 2.36 -11.16
C SER A 39 -14.86 2.86 -9.77
N ILE A 40 -14.47 2.11 -8.73
CA ILE A 40 -14.71 2.47 -7.33
C ILE A 40 -13.89 3.70 -6.95
N ILE A 41 -12.58 3.73 -7.26
CA ILE A 41 -11.74 4.91 -7.01
C ILE A 41 -12.33 6.15 -7.67
N LYS A 42 -12.79 6.04 -8.93
CA LYS A 42 -13.41 7.16 -9.63
C LYS A 42 -14.64 7.69 -8.88
N LYS A 43 -15.54 6.80 -8.44
CA LYS A 43 -16.72 7.18 -7.63
C LYS A 43 -16.36 7.79 -6.28
N CYS A 44 -15.31 7.28 -5.63
CA CYS A 44 -14.80 7.84 -4.38
C CYS A 44 -14.33 9.28 -4.58
N LEU A 45 -13.58 9.55 -5.66
CA LEU A 45 -13.11 10.90 -6.00
C LEU A 45 -14.24 11.83 -6.45
N GLU A 46 -15.22 11.33 -7.19
CA GLU A 46 -16.43 12.09 -7.55
C GLU A 46 -17.24 12.48 -6.30
N THR A 47 -17.23 11.65 -5.25
CA THR A 47 -17.94 11.89 -3.98
C THR A 47 -17.15 12.79 -3.03
N ASN A 48 -15.83 12.57 -2.95
CA ASN A 48 -14.93 13.39 -2.16
C ASN A 48 -13.50 13.34 -2.72
N ASN A 49 -13.11 14.41 -3.41
CA ASN A 49 -11.78 14.56 -4.02
C ASN A 49 -10.73 15.17 -3.09
N THR A 50 -11.09 15.51 -1.84
CA THR A 50 -10.13 16.05 -0.85
C THR A 50 -9.24 14.96 -0.27
N LEU A 51 -9.77 13.73 -0.19
CA LEU A 51 -9.02 12.60 0.35
C LEU A 51 -7.96 12.13 -0.65
N PRO A 52 -6.73 11.84 -0.17
CA PRO A 52 -5.77 11.08 -0.95
C PRO A 52 -6.31 9.69 -1.29
N PHE A 53 -5.80 9.07 -2.36
CA PHE A 53 -6.30 7.79 -2.85
C PHE A 53 -5.19 6.84 -3.29
N SER A 54 -5.49 5.53 -3.25
CA SER A 54 -4.56 4.47 -3.58
C SER A 54 -4.53 4.16 -5.08
N PHE A 55 -3.48 3.44 -5.49
CA PHE A 55 -3.46 2.81 -6.80
C PHE A 55 -4.56 1.73 -6.92
N SER A 56 -5.24 1.74 -8.06
CA SER A 56 -6.03 0.60 -8.54
C SER A 56 -5.17 -0.37 -9.34
N MET A 57 -5.66 -1.59 -9.59
CA MET A 57 -4.89 -2.61 -10.34
C MET A 57 -4.46 -2.12 -11.73
N LYS A 58 -5.37 -1.49 -12.48
CA LYS A 58 -5.07 -0.96 -13.83
C LYS A 58 -3.95 0.09 -13.77
N ARG A 59 -3.97 0.96 -12.76
CA ARG A 59 -2.96 2.00 -12.57
C ARG A 59 -1.62 1.41 -12.11
N GLY A 60 -1.63 0.35 -11.30
CA GLY A 60 -0.43 -0.43 -10.96
C GLY A 60 0.25 -1.05 -12.19
N VAL A 61 -0.52 -1.59 -13.14
CA VAL A 61 0.05 -2.11 -14.41
C VAL A 61 0.66 -0.98 -15.24
N VAL A 62 -0.03 0.16 -15.37
CA VAL A 62 0.51 1.33 -16.09
C VAL A 62 1.79 1.84 -15.43
N LEU A 63 1.84 1.88 -14.08
CA LEU A 63 3.03 2.24 -13.34
C LEU A 63 4.23 1.35 -13.70
N LEU A 64 4.04 0.03 -13.75
CA LEU A 64 5.10 -0.90 -14.15
C LEU A 64 5.53 -0.68 -15.60
N LEU A 65 4.58 -0.49 -16.53
CA LEU A 65 4.92 -0.21 -17.93
C LEU A 65 5.73 1.08 -18.08
N LEU A 66 5.36 2.14 -17.37
CA LEU A 66 6.09 3.40 -17.35
C LEU A 66 7.49 3.25 -16.72
N PHE A 67 7.60 2.46 -15.65
CA PHE A 67 8.87 2.16 -15.02
C PHE A 67 9.82 1.43 -15.97
N TYR A 68 9.36 0.35 -16.60
CA TYR A 68 10.19 -0.48 -17.47
C TYR A 68 10.48 0.16 -18.84
N SER A 69 9.62 1.06 -19.33
CA SER A 69 9.90 1.86 -20.52
C SER A 69 10.80 3.07 -20.24
N GLY A 70 11.09 3.38 -18.97
CA GLY A 70 11.85 4.57 -18.58
C GLY A 70 11.06 5.88 -18.67
N LEU A 71 9.75 5.83 -18.93
CA LEU A 71 8.89 7.01 -19.07
C LEU A 71 8.35 7.54 -17.74
N LEU A 72 8.49 6.78 -16.65
CA LEU A 72 7.96 7.13 -15.33
C LEU A 72 8.31 8.56 -14.83
N PRO A 73 9.55 9.08 -15.03
CA PRO A 73 9.89 10.43 -14.58
C PRO A 73 9.12 11.55 -15.30
N PHE A 74 8.61 11.28 -16.51
CA PHE A 74 7.94 12.29 -17.34
C PHE A 74 6.42 12.30 -17.17
N VAL A 75 5.87 11.32 -16.46
CA VAL A 75 4.42 11.18 -16.28
C VAL A 75 4.01 11.60 -14.86
N PRO A 76 3.04 12.52 -14.72
CA PRO A 76 2.48 12.86 -13.42
C PRO A 76 1.69 11.67 -12.84
N ILE A 77 1.86 11.45 -11.55
CA ILE A 77 1.17 10.43 -10.76
C ILE A 77 0.35 11.19 -9.72
N HIS A 78 -0.93 10.87 -9.61
CA HIS A 78 -1.87 11.55 -8.72
C HIS A 78 -2.20 10.71 -7.49
N GLU A 79 -2.00 9.41 -7.57
CA GLU A 79 -2.14 8.48 -6.47
C GLU A 79 -1.14 8.77 -5.35
N SER A 80 -1.58 8.65 -4.11
CA SER A 80 -0.75 8.93 -2.92
C SER A 80 -0.22 7.67 -2.25
N LEU A 81 -0.82 6.51 -2.51
CA LEU A 81 -0.50 5.26 -1.82
C LEU A 81 -0.52 4.04 -2.75
N LEU A 82 0.63 3.38 -2.91
CA LEU A 82 0.72 2.07 -3.54
C LEU A 82 0.61 0.99 -2.47
N GLN A 83 -0.40 0.13 -2.61
CA GLN A 83 -0.66 -1.01 -1.74
C GLN A 83 -0.45 -2.30 -2.54
N PHE A 84 0.43 -3.18 -2.07
CA PHE A 84 0.73 -4.42 -2.80
C PHE A 84 1.08 -5.59 -1.89
N TYR A 85 0.76 -6.81 -2.34
CA TYR A 85 1.12 -8.01 -1.61
C TYR A 85 2.62 -8.28 -1.70
N LEU A 86 3.31 -8.58 -0.60
CA LEU A 86 4.68 -9.06 -0.59
C LEU A 86 4.71 -10.48 -1.20
N PRO A 87 5.20 -10.67 -2.44
CA PRO A 87 4.99 -11.92 -3.18
C PRO A 87 5.61 -13.14 -2.48
N ARG A 88 6.71 -12.95 -1.75
CA ARG A 88 7.38 -14.01 -0.98
C ARG A 88 6.48 -14.66 0.07
N VAL A 89 5.56 -13.90 0.68
CA VAL A 89 4.59 -14.40 1.66
C VAL A 89 3.58 -15.32 0.98
N MET A 90 3.24 -15.03 -0.29
CA MET A 90 2.29 -15.83 -1.06
C MET A 90 2.75 -17.27 -1.29
N ASN A 91 4.07 -17.49 -1.35
CA ASN A 91 4.63 -18.83 -1.45
C ASN A 91 4.60 -19.62 -0.13
N ARG A 92 4.36 -18.97 1.02
CA ARG A 92 4.45 -19.58 2.35
C ARG A 92 3.09 -19.89 2.98
N THR A 93 2.17 -18.91 2.96
CA THR A 93 0.99 -18.95 3.85
C THR A 93 -0.31 -18.50 3.20
N PHE A 94 -0.26 -17.82 2.06
CA PHE A 94 -1.47 -17.38 1.37
C PHE A 94 -1.87 -18.41 0.32
N ILE A 95 -3.08 -18.96 0.41
CA ILE A 95 -3.69 -19.66 -0.73
C ILE A 95 -4.24 -18.56 -1.64
N PRO A 96 -3.60 -18.27 -2.79
CA PRO A 96 -4.13 -17.27 -3.67
C PRO A 96 -5.45 -17.77 -4.26
N ASP A 97 -6.47 -16.93 -4.15
CA ASP A 97 -7.81 -17.20 -4.68
C ASP A 97 -7.76 -17.55 -6.18
N GLN A 98 -6.73 -17.03 -6.88
CA GLN A 98 -6.45 -17.31 -8.28
C GLN A 98 -5.47 -18.47 -8.47
N ARG A 99 -5.90 -19.49 -9.23
CA ARG A 99 -5.12 -20.69 -9.57
C ARG A 99 -3.72 -20.40 -10.15
N ILE A 100 -3.58 -19.29 -10.87
CA ILE A 100 -2.33 -18.90 -11.55
C ILE A 100 -1.23 -18.56 -10.53
N LEU A 101 -1.59 -17.87 -9.45
CA LEU A 101 -0.67 -17.49 -8.38
C LEU A 101 -0.24 -18.68 -7.51
N ARG A 102 -0.81 -19.87 -7.70
CA ARG A 102 -0.32 -21.12 -7.06
C ARG A 102 0.98 -21.61 -7.69
N ASN A 103 1.33 -21.14 -8.89
CA ASN A 103 2.56 -21.52 -9.56
C ASN A 103 3.73 -20.67 -9.02
N ARG A 104 4.68 -21.33 -8.36
CA ARG A 104 5.88 -20.70 -7.79
C ARG A 104 6.69 -19.89 -8.81
N LEU A 105 6.73 -20.31 -10.08
CA LEU A 105 7.42 -19.57 -11.13
C LEU A 105 6.74 -18.23 -11.42
N VAL A 106 5.41 -18.20 -11.39
CA VAL A 106 4.64 -16.96 -11.58
C VAL A 106 4.87 -16.01 -10.42
N VAL A 107 4.84 -16.51 -9.17
CA VAL A 107 5.11 -15.69 -7.99
C VAL A 107 6.54 -15.14 -8.02
N CYS A 108 7.52 -15.96 -8.40
CA CYS A 108 8.91 -15.52 -8.57
C CYS A 108 9.03 -14.42 -9.64
N LEU A 109 8.39 -14.59 -10.80
CA LEU A 109 8.37 -13.56 -11.83
C LEU A 109 7.71 -12.28 -11.33
N LEU A 110 6.58 -12.38 -10.62
CA LEU A 110 5.90 -11.24 -10.03
C LEU A 110 6.81 -10.50 -9.05
N GLU A 111 7.53 -11.23 -8.20
CA GLU A 111 8.50 -10.66 -7.27
C GLU A 111 9.60 -9.89 -8.02
N ILE A 112 10.19 -10.50 -9.04
CA ILE A 112 11.22 -9.87 -9.89
C ILE A 112 10.69 -8.63 -10.60
N VAL A 113 9.44 -8.62 -11.03
CA VAL A 113 8.86 -7.49 -11.78
C VAL A 113 8.42 -6.35 -10.85
N THR A 114 7.88 -6.67 -9.68
CA THR A 114 7.22 -5.69 -8.80
C THR A 114 8.10 -5.19 -7.67
N MET A 115 9.00 -6.02 -7.12
CA MET A 115 9.82 -5.68 -5.94
C MET A 115 11.14 -5.01 -6.34
N ARG A 116 11.06 -3.79 -6.86
CA ARG A 116 12.22 -3.01 -7.31
C ARG A 116 12.50 -1.83 -6.39
N LYS A 117 13.68 -1.83 -5.73
CA LYS A 117 14.12 -0.73 -4.85
C LYS A 117 14.12 0.63 -5.56
N SER A 118 14.54 0.67 -6.82
CA SER A 118 14.55 1.91 -7.61
C SER A 118 13.14 2.42 -7.92
N LEU A 119 12.17 1.52 -8.14
CA LEU A 119 10.76 1.89 -8.31
C LEU A 119 10.22 2.50 -7.01
N PHE A 120 10.43 1.83 -5.86
CA PHE A 120 9.91 2.30 -4.58
C PHE A 120 10.57 3.61 -4.16
N LYS A 121 11.88 3.73 -4.35
CA LYS A 121 12.60 4.99 -4.16
C LYS A 121 12.02 6.11 -5.03
N HIS A 122 11.76 5.84 -6.32
CA HIS A 122 11.18 6.84 -7.20
C HIS A 122 9.78 7.29 -6.75
N LEU A 123 8.96 6.38 -6.25
CA LEU A 123 7.64 6.70 -5.69
C LEU A 123 7.79 7.53 -4.40
N ALA A 124 8.65 7.10 -3.48
CA ALA A 124 8.89 7.78 -2.21
C ALA A 124 9.46 9.20 -2.40
N ASP A 125 10.41 9.37 -3.33
CA ASP A 125 10.98 10.69 -3.69
C ASP A 125 9.91 11.64 -4.27
N ARG A 126 8.78 11.10 -4.76
CA ARG A 126 7.60 11.85 -5.23
C ARG A 126 6.51 12.01 -4.15
N GLY A 127 6.79 11.63 -2.92
CA GLY A 127 5.84 11.70 -1.80
C GLY A 127 4.76 10.61 -1.81
N ILE A 128 4.92 9.57 -2.63
CA ILE A 128 3.99 8.45 -2.73
C ILE A 128 4.42 7.37 -1.75
N GLN A 129 3.50 6.97 -0.87
CA GLN A 129 3.74 5.91 0.09
C GLN A 129 3.65 4.54 -0.59
N VAL A 130 4.48 3.59 -0.16
CA VAL A 130 4.50 2.20 -0.62
C VAL A 130 4.28 1.29 0.59
N HIS A 131 3.09 0.69 0.68
CA HIS A 131 2.73 -0.24 1.76
C HIS A 131 2.71 -1.68 1.24
N LEU A 132 3.50 -2.55 1.89
CA LEU A 132 3.54 -3.98 1.59
C LEU A 132 2.81 -4.80 2.66
N PHE A 133 2.07 -5.81 2.22
CA PHE A 133 1.30 -6.68 3.11
C PHE A 133 1.24 -8.11 2.56
N VAL A 134 0.97 -9.17 3.31
CA VAL A 134 0.78 -9.21 4.75
C VAL A 134 2.12 -9.60 5.38
N CYS A 135 2.72 -8.69 6.14
CA CYS A 135 4.01 -8.92 6.79
C CYS A 135 3.77 -9.46 8.20
N ASN A 136 3.75 -10.79 8.37
CA ASN A 136 3.37 -11.42 9.64
C ASN A 136 4.54 -11.96 10.46
N THR A 137 5.78 -11.83 9.97
CA THR A 137 7.00 -12.18 10.71
C THR A 137 8.01 -11.02 10.71
N ASP A 138 8.95 -11.04 11.65
CA ASP A 138 10.04 -10.04 11.72
C ASP A 138 10.83 -10.04 10.40
N GLU A 139 11.07 -11.20 9.78
CA GLU A 139 11.79 -11.30 8.49
C GLU A 139 11.00 -10.68 7.32
N ASP A 140 9.68 -10.82 7.30
CA ASP A 140 8.84 -10.21 6.26
C ASP A 140 8.83 -8.68 6.40
N ILE A 141 8.79 -8.18 7.64
CA ILE A 141 8.88 -6.75 7.95
C ILE A 141 10.25 -6.21 7.52
N THR A 142 11.34 -6.86 7.91
CA THR A 142 12.70 -6.46 7.50
C THR A 142 12.82 -6.45 5.98
N ALA A 143 12.37 -7.52 5.30
CA ALA A 143 12.46 -7.59 3.84
C ALA A 143 11.67 -6.48 3.14
N ALA A 144 10.47 -6.16 3.63
CA ALA A 144 9.66 -5.07 3.09
C ALA A 144 10.36 -3.71 3.27
N LEU A 145 10.89 -3.43 4.45
CA LEU A 145 11.60 -2.17 4.74
C LEU A 145 12.90 -2.05 3.93
N GLU A 146 13.69 -3.13 3.80
CA GLU A 146 14.92 -3.17 3.00
C GLU A 146 14.66 -2.94 1.50
N LEU A 147 13.47 -3.29 1.01
CA LEU A 147 13.04 -2.98 -0.36
C LEU A 147 12.73 -1.49 -0.57
N GLY A 148 12.59 -0.72 0.50
CA GLY A 148 12.21 0.68 0.47
C GLY A 148 10.70 0.92 0.62
N ALA A 149 9.95 -0.03 1.19
CA ALA A 149 8.57 0.22 1.58
C ALA A 149 8.53 1.33 2.64
N THR A 150 7.58 2.26 2.51
CA THR A 150 7.38 3.34 3.49
C THR A 150 6.51 2.90 4.66
N GLY A 151 5.84 1.76 4.53
CA GLY A 151 5.02 1.15 5.57
C GLY A 151 4.77 -0.33 5.30
N VAL A 152 4.35 -1.03 6.35
CA VAL A 152 3.99 -2.46 6.29
C VAL A 152 2.61 -2.65 6.90
N MET A 153 1.83 -3.60 6.39
CA MET A 153 0.58 -4.02 7.03
C MET A 153 0.71 -5.46 7.49
N THR A 154 0.19 -5.72 8.69
CA THR A 154 0.31 -6.97 9.42
C THR A 154 -1.02 -7.29 10.12
N ASP A 155 -1.30 -8.58 10.30
CA ASP A 155 -2.38 -9.03 11.17
C ASP A 155 -1.97 -8.99 12.66
N TYR A 156 -0.67 -8.80 12.94
CA TYR A 156 -0.08 -8.84 14.28
C TYR A 156 0.51 -7.47 14.69
N PRO A 157 -0.32 -6.46 15.03
CA PRO A 157 0.16 -5.11 15.33
C PRO A 157 1.11 -5.05 16.54
N SER A 158 0.96 -5.94 17.52
CA SER A 158 1.88 -6.05 18.66
C SER A 158 3.27 -6.53 18.23
N LEU A 159 3.35 -7.43 17.24
CA LEU A 159 4.63 -7.88 16.69
C LEU A 159 5.34 -6.73 15.99
N LEU A 160 4.63 -5.98 15.14
CA LEU A 160 5.18 -4.81 14.46
C LEU A 160 5.64 -3.73 15.44
N SER A 161 4.86 -3.47 16.49
CA SER A 161 5.23 -2.51 17.54
C SER A 161 6.51 -2.94 18.26
N ASN A 162 6.62 -4.23 18.61
CA ASN A 162 7.81 -4.79 19.24
C ASN A 162 9.03 -4.77 18.31
N TYR A 163 8.84 -5.02 17.01
CA TYR A 163 9.91 -4.97 16.01
C TYR A 163 10.58 -3.59 16.01
N PHE A 164 9.81 -2.51 15.90
CA PHE A 164 10.36 -1.15 15.93
C PHE A 164 10.93 -0.76 17.29
N TYR A 165 10.37 -1.27 18.39
CA TYR A 165 10.93 -1.03 19.73
C TYR A 165 12.32 -1.66 19.89
N LYS A 166 12.54 -2.85 19.33
CA LYS A 166 13.84 -3.55 19.37
C LYS A 166 14.89 -2.86 18.49
N ASP A 167 14.52 -2.38 17.32
CA ASP A 167 15.43 -1.74 16.34
C ASP A 167 15.77 -0.29 16.70
N HIS A 168 14.93 0.35 17.52
CA HIS A 168 15.15 1.69 18.07
C HIS A 168 15.03 1.68 19.61
N PRO A 169 16.02 1.10 20.33
CA PRO A 169 16.09 1.29 21.78
C PRO A 169 16.22 2.78 22.04
N GLN A 170 15.27 3.36 22.78
CA GLN A 170 15.17 4.80 22.94
C GLN A 170 16.51 5.44 23.32
N LYS A 171 17.03 6.31 22.45
CA LYS A 171 17.90 7.41 22.89
C LYS A 171 17.03 8.39 23.66
N GLY A 172 16.93 8.23 24.97
CA GLY A 172 16.47 9.29 25.88
C GLY A 172 15.28 8.95 26.77
N ALA A 173 15.55 8.21 27.85
CA ALA A 173 14.83 8.40 29.11
C ALA A 173 15.88 8.82 30.15
N GLY A 174 16.17 10.12 30.19
CA GLY A 174 17.20 10.74 31.03
C GLY A 174 17.03 12.25 31.05
N ARG A 175 15.90 12.69 31.60
CA ARG A 175 15.52 14.03 32.09
C ARG A 175 14.09 13.84 32.60
N SER A 176 13.74 13.98 33.86
CA SER A 176 14.28 14.83 34.93
C SER A 176 14.21 14.10 36.27
#